data_AF-A0A960J238-F1
#
_entry.id   AF-A0A960J238-F1
#
_cell.length_a   1.000
_cell.length_b   1.000
_cell.length_c   1.000
_cell.angle_alpha   90.00
_cell.angle_beta   90.00
_cell.angle_gamma   90.00
#
_symmetry.space_group_name_H-M   'P 1'
#
loop_
_entity.id
_entity.type
_entity.pdbx_description
1 polymer ?
#
loop_
_entity_poly.entity_id
_entity_poly.type
_entity_poly.pdbx_seq_one_letter_code
_entity_poly.pdbx_strand_id
1 'polypeptide(L)'
;MTCAVSGGPDSLALLALAVAAGLEVTAVHVDHGLRPGSGREAEVVEAAAERFGARFSARRVTVVEGPNLEARARAARYAALPPDACTGHTADDQA
;
A
#
# COMPACT_ATOMS: atom_id res chain seq x y z
N MET A 1 8.65 3.77 -10.86
CA MET A 1 7.30 3.17 -10.76
C MET A 1 6.84 3.25 -9.31
N THR A 2 5.53 3.32 -9.09
CA THR A 2 4.95 3.29 -7.74
C THR A 2 4.24 1.97 -7.49
N CYS A 3 4.49 1.33 -6.35
CA CYS A 3 3.75 0.16 -5.89
C CYS A 3 2.97 0.50 -4.62
N ALA A 4 1.66 0.29 -4.63
CA ALA A 4 0.84 0.41 -3.44
C ALA A 4 1.01 -0.83 -2.56
N VAL A 5 1.54 -0.66 -1.35
CA VAL A 5 1.89 -1.77 -0.45
C VAL A 5 1.12 -1.65 0.85
N SER A 6 0.20 -2.60 1.08
CA SER A 6 -0.59 -2.67 2.31
C SER A 6 0.14 -3.39 3.45
N GLY A 7 1.24 -4.10 3.14
CA GLY A 7 1.91 -5.00 4.08
C GLY A 7 1.44 -6.45 3.97
N GLY A 8 0.41 -6.72 3.15
CA GLY A 8 -0.01 -8.06 2.80
C GLY A 8 0.96 -8.76 1.83
N PRO A 9 0.95 -10.11 1.82
CA PRO A 9 1.91 -10.93 1.06
C PRO A 9 1.91 -10.60 -0.44
N ASP A 10 0.74 -10.38 -1.05
CA ASP A 10 0.64 -10.10 -2.50
C ASP A 10 1.29 -8.77 -2.88
N SER A 11 1.04 -7.74 -2.08
CA SER A 11 1.63 -6.41 -2.31
C SER A 11 3.15 -6.39 -2.08
N LEU A 12 3.64 -7.24 -1.15
CA LEU A 12 5.06 -7.44 -0.93
C LEU A 12 5.70 -8.27 -2.05
N ALA A 13 5.00 -9.26 -2.59
CA ALA A 13 5.45 -10.04 -3.74
C ALA A 13 5.56 -9.15 -4.99
N LEU A 14 4.57 -8.29 -5.24
CA LEU A 14 4.63 -7.29 -6.32
C LEU A 14 5.85 -6.38 -6.17
N LEU A 15 6.10 -5.85 -4.96
CA LEU A 15 7.27 -5.03 -4.66
C LEU A 15 8.58 -5.78 -4.97
N ALA A 16 8.71 -7.00 -4.45
CA ALA A 16 9.91 -7.82 -4.64
C ALA A 16 10.16 -8.15 -6.11
N LEU A 17 9.13 -8.54 -6.86
CA LEU A 17 9.23 -8.85 -8.29
C LEU A 17 9.59 -7.61 -9.13
N ALA A 18 9.00 -6.46 -8.83
CA ALA A 18 9.29 -5.22 -9.53
C ALA A 18 10.76 -4.78 -9.33
N VAL A 19 11.28 -4.90 -8.11
CA VAL A 19 12.70 -4.60 -7.87
C VAL A 19 13.62 -5.66 -8.49
N ALA A 20 13.26 -6.94 -8.41
CA ALA A 20 14.03 -8.02 -9.05
C ALA A 20 14.09 -7.88 -10.58
N ALA A 21 13.09 -7.25 -11.19
CA ALA A 21 13.07 -6.91 -12.61
C ALA A 21 13.96 -5.69 -12.97
N GLY A 22 14.66 -5.09 -12.00
CA GLY A 22 15.57 -3.95 -12.20
C GLY A 22 14.85 -2.60 -12.32
N LEU A 23 13.59 -2.52 -11.90
CA LEU A 23 12.83 -1.26 -11.94
C LEU A 23 13.16 -0.38 -10.75
N GLU A 24 13.16 0.94 -10.95
CA GLU A 24 13.17 1.89 -9.84
C GLU A 24 11.78 1.95 -9.19
N VAL A 25 11.65 1.37 -8.00
CA VAL A 25 10.37 1.26 -7.30
C VAL A 25 10.30 2.20 -6.09
N THR A 26 9.16 2.86 -5.93
CA THR A 26 8.75 3.50 -4.67
C THR A 26 7.56 2.73 -4.10
N ALA A 27 7.74 2.12 -2.93
CA ALA A 27 6.66 1.52 -2.16
C ALA A 27 5.88 2.62 -1.44
N VAL A 28 4.56 2.70 -1.69
CA VAL A 28 3.67 3.65 -1.04
C VAL A 28 2.69 2.90 -0.15
N HIS A 29 2.76 3.15 1.15
CA HIS A 29 1.79 2.66 2.13
C HIS A 29 0.77 3.76 2.45
N VAL A 30 -0.53 3.41 2.52
CA VAL A 30 -1.59 4.34 2.89
C VAL A 30 -2.26 3.91 4.18
N ASP A 31 -1.94 4.62 5.26
CA ASP A 31 -2.55 4.47 6.59
C ASP A 31 -3.88 5.23 6.63
N HIS A 32 -4.99 4.52 6.83
CA HIS A 32 -6.32 5.10 6.95
C HIS A 32 -6.79 5.31 8.40
N GLY A 33 -5.96 4.98 9.40
CA GLY A 33 -6.21 5.25 10.82
C GLY A 33 -7.39 4.50 11.45
N LEU A 34 -8.03 3.56 10.74
CA LEU A 34 -9.26 2.90 11.22
C LEU A 34 -9.00 1.78 12.24
N ARG A 35 -7.76 1.28 12.32
CA ARG A 35 -7.39 0.23 13.28
C ARG A 35 -6.25 0.70 14.17
N PRO A 36 -6.33 0.45 15.49
CA PRO A 36 -5.18 0.54 16.37
C PRO A 36 -4.06 -0.37 15.83
N GLY A 37 -2.87 0.19 15.62
CA GLY A 37 -1.72 -0.56 15.09
C GLY A 37 -1.44 -0.38 13.59
N SER A 38 -2.25 0.39 12.87
CA SER A 38 -1.99 0.79 11.46
C SER A 38 -0.60 1.41 11.24
N GLY A 39 -0.09 2.16 12.21
CA GLY A 39 1.29 2.68 12.16
C GLY A 39 2.37 1.58 12.12
N ARG A 40 2.13 0.41 12.72
CA ARG A 40 3.07 -0.73 12.68
C ARG A 40 3.11 -1.38 11.30
N GLU A 41 2.02 -1.29 10.53
CA GLU A 41 2.01 -1.79 9.15
C GLU A 41 2.93 -0.94 8.27
N ALA A 42 2.98 0.38 8.49
CA ALA A 42 3.92 1.25 7.81
C ALA A 42 5.39 0.86 8.09
N GLU A 43 5.73 0.56 9.34
CA GLU A 43 7.07 0.09 9.74
C GLU A 43 7.45 -1.23 9.03
N VAL A 44 6.50 -2.16 8.92
CA VAL A 44 6.71 -3.44 8.21
C VAL A 44 6.97 -3.19 6.72
N VAL A 45 6.21 -2.30 6.09
CA VAL A 45 6.38 -1.98 4.67
C VAL A 45 7.68 -1.23 4.42
N GLU A 46 8.07 -0.32 5.31
CA GLU A 46 9.36 0.39 5.25
C GLU A 46 10.53 -0.59 5.30
N ALA A 47 10.55 -1.48 6.30
CA ALA A 47 11.58 -2.50 6.43
C ALA A 47 11.64 -3.44 5.21
N ALA A 48 10.49 -3.77 4.62
CA ALA A 48 10.45 -4.57 3.39
C ALA A 48 11.00 -3.80 2.18
N ALA A 49 10.63 -2.53 2.03
CA ALA A 49 11.14 -1.67 0.95
C ALA A 49 12.66 -1.53 1.03
N GLU A 50 13.20 -1.25 2.21
CA GLU A 50 14.65 -1.20 2.45
C GLU A 50 15.32 -2.53 2.10
N ARG A 51 14.77 -3.65 2.59
CA ARG A 51 15.31 -4.98 2.32
C ARG A 51 15.36 -5.32 0.83
N PHE A 52 14.35 -4.90 0.06
CA PHE A 52 14.29 -5.16 -1.37
C PHE A 52 15.06 -4.11 -2.20
N GLY A 53 15.45 -2.97 -1.64
CA GLY A 53 16.14 -1.90 -2.37
C GLY A 53 15.20 -0.90 -3.04
N ALA A 54 13.97 -0.76 -2.55
CA ALA A 54 12.99 0.23 -3.00
C ALA A 54 13.01 1.48 -2.11
N ARG A 55 12.57 2.61 -2.67
CA ARG A 55 12.24 3.80 -1.86
C ARG A 55 10.93 3.56 -1.10
N PHE A 56 10.73 4.24 0.02
CA PHE A 56 9.49 4.15 0.80
C PHE A 56 8.82 5.52 0.95
N SER A 57 7.48 5.53 0.95
CA SER A 57 6.66 6.69 1.28
C SER A 57 5.40 6.25 2.01
N ALA A 58 5.19 6.78 3.22
CA ALA A 58 3.93 6.63 3.93
C ALA A 58 3.01 7.82 3.64
N ARG A 59 1.73 7.55 3.41
CA ARG A 59 0.68 8.55 3.33
C ARG A 59 -0.39 8.23 4.36
N ARG A 60 -0.90 9.26 5.03
CA ARG A 60 -2.03 9.12 5.94
C ARG A 60 -3.27 9.75 5.34
N VAL A 61 -4.39 9.02 5.41
CA VAL A 61 -5.72 9.54 5.05
C VAL A 61 -6.64 9.45 6.26
N THR A 62 -7.52 10.44 6.38
CA THR A 62 -8.56 10.43 7.41
C THR A 62 -9.87 10.03 6.76
N VAL A 63 -10.51 9.00 7.30
CA VAL A 63 -11.82 8.53 6.84
C VAL A 63 -12.81 8.77 7.98
N VAL A 64 -13.84 9.58 7.72
CA VAL A 64 -14.90 9.83 8.70
C VAL A 64 -15.71 8.54 8.92
N GLU A 65 -16.02 8.24 10.19
CA GLU A 65 -16.86 7.10 10.57
C GLU A 65 -18.28 7.20 10.00
N GLY A 66 -18.95 6.05 9.84
CA GLY A 66 -20.31 5.97 9.29
C GLY A 66 -20.52 4.79 8.33
N PRO A 67 -21.74 4.60 7.79
CA PRO A 67 -22.13 3.43 6.98
C PRO A 67 -21.29 3.31 5.71
N ASN A 68 -20.88 2.13 5.27
CA ASN A 68 -19.94 1.92 4.13
C ASN A 68 -18.51 2.42 4.40
N LEU A 69 -18.06 2.31 5.66
CA LEU A 69 -16.72 2.76 6.08
C LEU A 69 -15.60 2.12 5.26
N GLU A 70 -15.70 0.81 4.99
CA GLU A 70 -14.69 0.07 4.23
C GLU A 70 -14.58 0.56 2.78
N ALA A 71 -15.70 0.76 2.10
CA ALA A 71 -15.73 1.31 0.74
C ALA A 71 -15.15 2.73 0.70
N ARG A 72 -15.47 3.57 1.69
CA ARG A 72 -14.87 4.91 1.82
C ARG A 72 -13.36 4.85 2.08
N ALA A 73 -12.91 3.94 2.93
CA ALA A 73 -11.50 3.75 3.20
C ALA A 73 -10.76 3.30 1.94
N ARG A 74 -11.34 2.35 1.20
CA ARG A 74 -10.81 1.90 -0.08
C ARG A 74 -10.68 3.07 -1.06
N ALA A 75 -11.74 3.88 -1.23
CA ALA A 75 -11.73 5.06 -2.09
C ALA A 75 -10.68 6.10 -1.65
N ALA A 76 -10.59 6.39 -0.35
CA ALA A 76 -9.61 7.32 0.20
C ALA A 76 -8.17 6.84 -0.03
N ARG A 77 -7.90 5.53 0.10
CA ARG A 77 -6.59 4.96 -0.23
C ARG A 77 -6.24 5.17 -1.69
N TYR A 78 -7.15 4.85 -2.61
CA TYR A 78 -6.91 5.02 -4.04
C TYR A 78 -6.69 6.48 -4.42
N ALA A 79 -7.48 7.41 -3.86
CA ALA A 79 -7.31 8.83 -4.11
C ALA A 79 -5.96 9.39 -3.59
N ALA A 80 -5.39 8.74 -2.58
CA ALA A 80 -4.08 9.09 -2.04
C ALA A 80 -2.92 8.44 -2.81
N LEU A 81 -3.17 7.52 -3.75
CA LEU A 81 -2.13 6.94 -4.59
C LEU A 81 -1.95 7.80 -5.86
N PRO A 82 -0.73 7.89 -6.40
CA PRO A 82 -0.53 8.48 -7.71
C PRO A 82 -1.22 7.61 -8.79
N PRO A 83 -1.66 8.21 -9.92
CA PRO A 83 -2.48 7.52 -10.91
C PRO A 83 -1.77 6.35 -11.61
N ASP A 84 -0.44 6.29 -11.55
CA ASP A 84 0.40 5.23 -12.11
C ASP A 84 0.75 4.13 -11.08
N ALA A 85 0.14 4.14 -9.89
CA ALA A 85 0.43 3.16 -8.87
C ALA A 85 -0.04 1.74 -9.26
N CYS A 86 0.91 0.81 -9.33
CA CYS A 86 0.61 -0.61 -9.42
C CYS A 86 0.10 -1.12 -8.08
N THR A 87 -0.94 -1.94 -8.09
CA THR A 87 -1.53 -2.51 -6.88
C THR A 87 -1.43 -4.03 -6.95
N GLY A 88 -1.14 -4.67 -5.81
CA GLY A 88 -1.02 -6.13 -5.72
C GLY A 88 -2.35 -6.87 -5.68
N HIS A 89 -3.42 -6.32 -6.25
CA HIS A 89 -4.72 -7.02 -6.29
C HIS A 89 -4.57 -8.24 -7.21
N THR A 90 -4.55 -9.42 -6.62
CA THR A 90 -4.74 -10.67 -7.34
C THR A 90 -6.24 -10.86 -7.62
N ALA A 91 -6.61 -11.87 -8.41
CA ALA A 91 -7.97 -12.08 -8.90
C ALA A 91 -9.06 -12.20 -7.80
N ASP A 92 -8.69 -12.38 -6.53
CA ASP A 92 -9.60 -12.56 -5.40
C ASP A 92 -10.21 -11.25 -4.86
N ASP A 93 -9.63 -10.09 -5.18
CA ASP A 93 -10.13 -8.78 -4.71
C ASP A 93 -11.31 -8.21 -5.55
N GLN A 94 -11.90 -9.02 -6.43
CA GLN A 94 -13.02 -8.65 -7.31
C GLN A 94 -14.33 -9.41 -7.00
N ALA A 95 -14.39 -10.19 -5.91
CA ALA A 95 -15.58 -10.96 -5.54
C ALA A 95 -16.62 -10.14 -4.74
#